data_AF-A0A3D0ZUI1-F1
#
_entry.id   AF-A0A3D0ZUI1-F1
#
_cell.length_a   1.000
_cell.length_b   1.000
_cell.length_c   1.000
_cell.angle_alpha   90.00
_cell.angle_beta   90.00
_cell.angle_gamma   90.00
#
_symmetry.space_group_name_H-M   'P 1'
#
loop_
_entity.id
_entity.type
_entity.pdbx_description
1 polymer ?
#
loop_
_entity_poly.entity_id
_entity_poly.type
_entity_poly.pdbx_seq_one_letter_code
_entity_poly.pdbx_strand_id
1 'polypeptide(L)' 'AYVHIAGHYLEEDGLIVDTHGADVVSPVWDLLASTYNMLGPIPTLLERDFNIPSLDHLMSEVAMIKERQKPHQRLD' A
#
# COMPACT_ATOMS: atom_id res chain seq x y z
N ALA A 1 6.87 -7.62 -13.53
CA ALA A 1 6.41 -6.27 -13.15
C ALA A 1 5.96 -6.30 -11.70
N TYR A 2 6.06 -5.18 -10.98
CA TYR A 2 5.58 -5.02 -9.60
C TYR A 2 4.93 -3.63 -9.47
N VAL A 3 4.20 -3.41 -8.38
CA VAL A 3 3.69 -2.08 -7.99
C VAL A 3 4.19 -1.74 -6.59
N HIS A 4 4.27 -0.45 -6.25
CA HIS A 4 4.42 -0.01 -4.88
C HIS A 4 3.14 0.66 -4.37
N ILE A 5 3.03 0.76 -3.06
CA ILE A 5 2.08 1.64 -2.38
C ILE A 5 2.83 2.44 -1.32
N ALA A 6 2.37 3.66 -1.10
CA ALA A 6 2.93 4.58 -0.13
C ALA A 6 1.84 5.51 0.40
N GLY A 7 2.11 6.13 1.55
CA GLY A 7 1.31 7.25 2.04
C GLY A 7 1.76 8.57 1.43
N HIS A 8 0.92 9.59 1.59
CA HIS A 8 1.17 10.94 1.10
C HIS A 8 1.03 11.96 2.24
N TYR A 9 1.55 13.16 2.00
CA TYR A 9 1.27 14.32 2.83
C TYR A 9 0.12 15.13 2.22
N LEU A 10 -0.83 15.55 3.04
CA LEU A 10 -1.97 16.38 2.66
C LEU A 10 -1.77 17.77 3.27
N GLU A 11 -1.59 18.77 2.42
CA GLU A 11 -1.52 20.18 2.82
C GLU A 11 -2.90 20.70 3.23
N GLU A 12 -2.94 21.79 4.00
CA GLU A 12 -4.18 22.40 4.48
C GLU A 12 -5.12 22.88 3.36
N ASP A 13 -4.56 23.24 2.20
CA ASP A 13 -5.31 23.68 1.01
C ASP A 13 -5.76 22.52 0.11
N GLY A 14 -5.47 21.28 0.49
CA GLY A 14 -5.85 20.07 -0.22
C GLY A 14 -4.83 19.56 -1.24
N LEU A 15 -3.64 20.18 -1.36
CA LEU A 15 -2.55 19.63 -2.17
C LEU A 15 -2.06 18.30 -1.57
N ILE A 16 -1.94 17.27 -2.42
CA ILE A 16 -1.41 15.96 -2.05
C ILE A 16 0.00 15.82 -2.60
N VAL A 17 0.97 15.58 -1.71
CA VAL A 17 2.38 15.34 -2.06
C VAL A 17 2.72 13.89 -1.74
N ASP A 18 3.21 13.16 -2.74
CA ASP A 18 3.65 11.78 -2.60
C ASP A 18 5.02 11.73 -1.90
N THR A 19 5.01 11.85 -0.58
CA THR A 19 6.22 11.96 0.23
C THR A 19 6.81 10.62 0.63
N HIS A 20 6.05 9.53 0.47
CA HIS A 20 6.33 8.18 0.99
C HIS A 20 6.70 8.08 2.48
N GLY A 21 6.62 9.19 3.24
CA GLY A 21 6.98 9.26 4.65
C GLY A 21 5.79 9.15 5.59
N ALA A 22 4.61 8.82 5.06
CA ALA A 22 3.35 8.76 5.80
C ALA A 22 2.70 7.38 5.65
N ASP A 23 1.78 7.06 6.57
CA ASP A 23 1.03 5.81 6.55
C ASP A 23 0.12 5.75 5.33
N VAL A 24 -0.06 4.54 4.79
CA VAL A 24 -0.88 4.36 3.61
C VAL A 24 -2.34 4.59 3.99
N VAL A 25 -2.96 5.58 3.35
CA VAL A 25 -4.34 5.96 3.65
C VAL A 25 -5.36 5.02 3.00
N SER A 26 -6.59 4.99 3.54
CA SER A 26 -7.67 4.09 3.08
C SER A 26 -7.91 4.14 1.57
N PRO A 27 -7.98 5.30 0.90
CA PRO A 27 -8.18 5.35 -0.55
C PRO A 27 -7.11 4.61 -1.37
N VAL A 28 -5.84 4.61 -0.93
CA VAL A 28 -4.75 3.89 -1.61
C VAL A 28 -4.93 2.38 -1.44
N TRP A 29 -5.37 1.93 -0.27
CA TRP A 29 -5.70 0.53 -0.03
C TRP A 29 -6.86 0.04 -0.90
N ASP A 30 -7.86 0.90 -1.16
CA ASP A 30 -8.99 0.59 -2.03
C ASP A 30 -8.58 0.50 -3.51
N LEU A 31 -7.65 1.37 -3.93
CA LEU A 31 -7.02 1.30 -5.26
C LEU A 31 -6.22 0.01 -5.42
N LEU A 32 -5.47 -0.42 -4.41
CA LEU A 32 -4.74 -1.68 -4.45
C LEU A 32 -5.69 -2.89 -4.60
N ALA A 33 -6.78 -2.92 -3.82
CA ALA A 33 -7.78 -3.97 -3.94
C ALA A 33 -8.41 -4.03 -5.34
N SER A 34 -8.74 -2.85 -5.90
CA SER A 34 -9.25 -2.72 -7.26
C SER A 34 -8.24 -3.20 -8.31
N THR A 35 -6.95 -2.93 -8.08
CA THR A 35 -5.85 -3.40 -8.94
C THR A 35 -5.75 -4.92 -8.95
N TYR A 36 -5.84 -5.58 -7.79
CA TYR A 36 -5.84 -7.04 -7.71
C TYR A 36 -7.08 -7.68 -8.34
N ASN A 37 -8.25 -7.05 -8.25
CA ASN A 37 -9.44 -7.53 -8.96
C ASN A 37 -9.23 -7.58 -10.48
N MET A 38 -8.43 -6.66 -11.04
CA MET A 38 -8.15 -6.59 -12.48
C MET A 38 -7.00 -7.49 -12.92
N LEU A 39 -5.92 -7.54 -12.14
CA LEU A 39 -4.65 -8.15 -12.55
C LEU A 39 -4.37 -9.50 -11.86
N GLY A 40 -5.16 -9.86 -10.85
CA GLY A 40 -4.78 -10.90 -9.90
C GLY A 40 -3.69 -10.41 -8.93
N PRO A 41 -3.13 -11.31 -8.10
CA PRO A 41 -2.09 -10.94 -7.15
C PRO A 41 -0.79 -10.65 -7.92
N ILE A 42 -0.25 -9.46 -7.72
CA ILE A 42 1.05 -9.03 -8.25
C ILE A 42 2.00 -8.65 -7.11
N PRO A 43 3.34 -8.85 -7.27
CA PRO A 43 4.30 -8.39 -6.27
C PRO A 43 4.06 -6.92 -5.93
N THR A 44 3.91 -6.63 -4.64
CA THR A 44 3.55 -5.29 -4.14
C THR A 44 4.53 -4.90 -3.04
N LEU A 45 5.17 -3.76 -3.24
CA LEU A 45 6.12 -3.17 -2.31
C LEU A 45 5.42 -2.13 -1.43
N LEU A 46 5.60 -2.20 -0.12
CA LEU A 46 5.36 -1.05 0.74
C LEU A 46 6.59 -0.14 0.67
N GLU A 47 6.42 1.08 0.16
CA GLU A 47 7.50 2.05 0.05
C GLU A 47 7.48 3.03 1.23
N ARG A 48 8.66 3.21 1.85
CA ARG A 48 8.89 4.10 2.99
C ARG A 48 10.35 4.58 2.96
N ASP A 49 10.58 5.85 2.62
CA ASP A 49 11.92 6.42 2.46
C ASP A 49 12.29 7.46 3.55
N PHE A 50 11.30 7.99 4.28
CA PHE A 50 11.46 8.91 5.41
C PHE A 50 10.49 8.60 6.55
N ASN A 51 10.69 9.21 7.73
CA ASN A 51 9.86 9.01 8.94
C ASN A 51 9.57 7.52 9.24
N ILE A 52 10.60 6.68 9.10
CA ILE A 52 10.46 5.23 9.11
C ILE A 52 9.93 4.78 10.49
N PRO A 53 8.73 4.17 10.57
CA PRO A 53 8.17 3.72 11.84
C PRO A 53 8.86 2.43 12.31
N SER A 54 8.38 1.86 13.42
CA SER A 54 8.91 0.58 13.89
C SER A 54 8.69 -0.53 12.84
N LEU A 55 9.55 -1.55 12.88
CA LEU A 55 9.40 -2.71 12.00
C LEU A 55 8.02 -3.35 12.16
N ASP A 56 7.52 -3.49 13.38
CA ASP A 56 6.19 -4.07 13.64
C ASP A 56 5.07 -3.29 12.95
N HIS A 57 5.18 -1.96 12.90
CA HIS A 57 4.22 -1.12 12.20
C HIS A 57 4.28 -1.38 10.68
N LEU A 58 5.48 -1.36 10.09
CA LEU A 58 5.67 -1.68 8.67
C LEU A 58 5.14 -3.09 8.33
N MET A 59 5.39 -4.06 9.21
CA MET A 59 4.92 -5.43 9.02
C MET A 59 3.40 -5.56 9.09
N SER A 60 2.72 -4.67 9.83
CA SER A 60 1.25 -4.61 9.83
C SER A 60 0.69 -4.12 8.50
N GLU A 61 1.30 -3.10 7.88
CA GLU A 61 0.92 -2.64 6.53
C GLU A 61 1.25 -3.71 5.46
N VAL A 62 2.39 -4.40 5.59
CA VAL A 62 2.72 -5.54 4.72
C VAL A 62 1.72 -6.69 4.89
N ALA A 63 1.23 -6.94 6.11
CA ALA A 63 0.15 -7.91 6.33
C ALA A 63 -1.14 -7.49 5.62
N MET A 64 -1.47 -6.19 5.63
CA MET A 64 -2.63 -5.65 4.90
C MET A 64 -2.54 -5.85 3.38
N ILE A 65 -1.33 -5.77 2.79
CA ILE A 65 -1.08 -6.17 1.40
C ILE A 65 -1.43 -7.65 1.21
N LYS A 66 -0.88 -8.54 2.06
CA LYS A 66 -1.11 -9.98 1.97
C LYS A 66 -2.58 -10.34 2.09
N GLU A 67 -3.31 -9.74 3.02
CA GLU A 67 -4.75 -9.98 3.19
C GLU A 67 -5.54 -9.65 1.92
N ARG A 68 -5.16 -8.58 1.20
CA ARG A 68 -5.81 -8.20 -0.08
C ARG A 68 -5.43 -9.11 -1.25
N GLN A 69 -4.27 -9.74 -1.20
CA GLN A 69 -3.86 -10.73 -2.20
C GLN A 69 -4.58 -12.07 -2.04
N LYS A 70 -4.88 -12.49 -0.80
CA LYS A 70 -5.48 -13.82 -0.50
C LYS A 70 -6.69 -14.21 -1.37
N PRO A 71 -7.70 -13.34 -1.59
CA PRO A 71 -8.86 -13.71 -2.40
C PRO A 71 -8.54 -14.01 -3.87
N HIS A 72 -7.38 -13.55 -4.34
CA HIS A 72 -6.94 -13.63 -5.74
C HIS A 72 -5.85 -14.70 -5.96
N GLN A 73 -5.33 -15.29 -4.89
CA GLN A 73 -4.38 -16.41 -5.00
C GLN A 73 -5.13 -17.62 -5.56
N ARG A 74 -4.57 -18.25 -6.59
CA ARG A 74 -5.09 -19.55 -7.06
C ARG A 74 -4.90 -20.56 -5.94
N LEU A 75 -5.96 -21.33 -5.67
CA LEU A 75 -5.82 -22.58 -4.95
C LEU A 75 -5.13 -23.54 -5.92
N ASP A 76 -3.86 -23.77 -5.67
CA ASP A 76 -3.10 -24.82 -6.36
C ASP A 76 -3.57 -26.22 -5.91
#